data_AF-A0A7U9S5U5-F1
#
_entry.id   AF-A0A7U9S5U5-F1
#
_cell.length_a   1.000
_cell.length_b   1.000
_cell.length_c   1.000
_cell.angle_alpha   90.00
_cell.angle_beta   90.00
_cell.angle_gamma   90.00
#
_symmetry.space_group_name_H-M   'P 1'
#
loop_
_entity.id
_entity.type
_entity.pdbx_description
1 polymer ?
#
loop_
_entity_poly.entity_id
_entity_poly.type
_entity_poly.pdbx_seq_one_letter_code
_entity_poly.pdbx_strand_id
1 'polypeptide(L)' 'MCEVLKEIYRKVYNEPFVYDNLDSRIKLQKAVYLLENMGVDVGDYSFSWNKYGPYSLGLVEHKINN' A
#
# COMPACT_ATOMS: atom_id res chain seq x y z
N MET A 1 -0.46 -10.19 -3.47
CA MET A 1 -1.12 -8.91 -3.07
C MET A 1 -2.63 -9.06 -3.15
N CYS A 2 -3.31 -8.81 -2.03
CA CYS A 2 -4.74 -9.00 -1.86
C CYS A 2 -5.57 -8.05 -2.75
N GLU A 3 -6.72 -8.52 -3.24
CA GLU A 3 -7.67 -7.74 -4.06
C GLU A 3 -8.18 -6.49 -3.32
N VAL A 4 -8.28 -6.53 -2.00
CA VAL A 4 -8.69 -5.39 -1.16
C VAL A 4 -7.75 -4.19 -1.34
N LEU A 5 -6.44 -4.42 -1.36
CA LEU A 5 -5.45 -3.35 -1.52
C LEU A 5 -5.51 -2.70 -2.91
N LYS A 6 -5.73 -3.51 -3.94
CA LYS A 6 -5.95 -2.99 -5.30
C LYS A 6 -7.20 -2.13 -5.37
N GLU A 7 -8.26 -2.54 -4.68
CA GLU A 7 -9.51 -1.79 -4.63
C GLU A 7 -9.39 -0.49 -3.82
N ILE A 8 -8.66 -0.51 -2.70
CA ILE A 8 -8.30 0.71 -1.95
C ILE A 8 -7.58 1.69 -2.87
N TYR A 9 -6.52 1.24 -3.55
CA TYR A 9 -5.76 2.06 -4.47
C TYR A 9 -6.64 2.68 -5.55
N ARG A 10 -7.48 1.85 -6.20
CA ARG A 10 -8.40 2.28 -7.23
C ARG A 10 -9.37 3.35 -6.74
N LYS A 11 -9.93 3.20 -5.53
CA LYS A 11 -10.86 4.18 -4.95
C LYS A 11 -10.18 5.49 -4.57
N VAL A 12 -8.94 5.43 -4.07
CA VAL A 12 -8.20 6.64 -3.63
C VAL A 12 -7.67 7.45 -4.81
N TYR A 13 -7.13 6.78 -5.84
CA TYR A 13 -6.43 7.44 -6.94
C TYR A 13 -7.17 7.42 -8.28
N ASN A 14 -8.31 6.75 -8.36
CA ASN A 14 -9.13 6.59 -9.56
C ASN A 14 -8.35 6.00 -10.77
N GLU A 15 -7.37 5.13 -10.48
CA GLU A 15 -6.53 4.46 -11.49
C GLU A 15 -6.21 3.02 -11.04
N PRO A 16 -5.94 2.08 -11.96
CA PRO A 16 -5.59 0.71 -11.59
C PRO A 16 -4.19 0.63 -10.98
N PHE A 17 -4.02 -0.23 -9.98
CA PHE A 17 -2.70 -0.47 -9.39
C PHE A 17 -1.78 -1.25 -10.34
N VAL A 18 -0.58 -0.72 -10.59
CA VAL A 18 0.46 -1.38 -11.39
C VAL A 18 1.64 -1.72 -10.50
N TYR A 19 1.91 -3.01 -10.28
CA TYR A 19 2.92 -3.44 -9.32
C TYR A 19 4.35 -3.02 -9.70
N ASP A 20 4.72 -3.17 -10.97
CA ASP A 20 6.09 -2.87 -11.44
C ASP A 20 6.37 -1.36 -11.46
N ASN A 21 5.34 -0.52 -11.38
CA ASN A 21 5.45 0.92 -11.28
C ASN A 21 5.79 1.35 -9.83
N LEU A 22 6.95 2.01 -9.67
CA LEU A 22 7.40 2.51 -8.37
C LEU A 22 6.43 3.54 -7.75
N ASP A 23 5.89 4.45 -8.56
CA ASP A 23 4.93 5.46 -8.10
C ASP A 23 3.64 4.80 -7.59
N SER A 24 3.12 3.79 -8.30
CA SER A 24 1.96 3.03 -7.84
C SER A 24 2.22 2.34 -6.50
N ARG A 25 3.40 1.74 -6.30
CA ARG A 25 3.78 1.17 -5.00
C ARG A 25 3.82 2.23 -3.91
N ILE A 26 4.45 3.38 -4.15
CA ILE A 26 4.53 4.47 -3.16
C ILE A 26 3.15 5.03 -2.82
N LYS A 27 2.28 5.24 -3.81
CA LYS A 27 0.89 5.68 -3.61
C LYS A 27 0.11 4.68 -2.76
N LEU A 28 0.22 3.38 -3.02
CA LEU A 28 -0.43 2.36 -2.19
C LEU A 28 0.06 2.42 -0.73
N GLN A 29 1.37 2.54 -0.51
CA GLN A 29 1.97 2.64 0.82
C GLN A 29 1.40 3.84 1.60
N LYS A 30 1.27 4.99 0.94
CA LYS A 30 0.66 6.20 1.53
C LYS A 30 -0.82 6.02 1.84
N ALA A 31 -1.58 5.40 0.94
CA ALA A 31 -3.01 5.18 1.15
C ALA A 31 -3.28 4.28 2.36
N VAL A 32 -2.55 3.16 2.50
CA VAL A 32 -2.70 2.24 3.64
C VAL A 32 -2.28 2.93 4.95
N TYR A 33 -1.15 3.64 4.95
CA TYR A 33 -0.71 4.41 6.11
C TYR A 33 -1.75 5.44 6.58
N LEU A 34 -2.39 6.16 5.65
CA LEU A 34 -3.45 7.12 6.00
C LEU A 34 -4.68 6.43 6.60
N LEU A 35 -5.10 5.29 6.03
CA LEU A 35 -6.24 4.52 6.54
C LEU A 35 -5.98 4.02 7.97
N GLU A 36 -4.79 3.49 8.26
CA GLU A 36 -4.42 3.07 9.61
C GLU A 36 -4.42 4.23 10.61
N ASN A 37 -3.90 5.40 10.21
CA ASN A 37 -3.95 6.59 11.06
C ASN A 37 -5.38 7.12 11.29
N MET A 38 -6.33 6.76 10.42
CA MET A 38 -7.76 7.04 10.61
C MET A 38 -8.45 5.97 11.47
N GLY A 39 -7.71 4.97 11.97
CA GLY A 39 -8.24 3.87 12.78
C GLY A 39 -8.88 2.74 11.96
N VAL A 40 -8.68 2.72 10.63
CA VAL A 40 -9.12 1.61 9.79
C VAL A 40 -8.07 0.50 9.84
N ASP A 41 -8.46 -0.68 10.30
CA ASP A 41 -7.62 -1.87 10.23
C ASP A 41 -7.56 -2.38 8.80
N VAL A 42 -6.38 -2.29 8.18
CA VAL A 42 -6.10 -2.77 6.81
C VAL A 42 -5.26 -4.05 6.84
N GLY A 43 -4.99 -4.61 8.02
CA GLY A 43 -4.13 -5.77 8.27
C GLY A 43 -2.81 -5.41 8.95
N ASP A 44 -1.98 -6.42 9.19
CA ASP A 44 -0.73 -6.28 9.96
C ASP A 44 0.40 -5.66 9.11
N TYR A 45 0.28 -4.39 8.76
CA TYR A 45 1.34 -3.64 8.06
C TYR A 45 2.09 -2.72 9.03
N SER A 46 3.36 -3.02 9.27
CA SER A 46 4.25 -2.08 9.94
C SER A 46 4.79 -1.04 8.95
N PHE A 47 4.81 0.24 9.32
CA PHE A 47 5.37 1.32 8.51
C PHE A 47 6.66 1.88 9.13
N SER A 48 7.61 2.19 8.26
CA SER A 48 8.84 2.94 8.57
C SER A 48 8.98 4.11 7.61
N TRP A 49 9.67 5.17 8.02
CA TRP A 49 9.90 6.32 7.14
C TRP A 49 11.11 6.05 6.23
N ASN A 50 10.93 6.22 4.92
CA ASN A 50 12.02 6.21 3.94
C ASN A 50 12.03 7.50 3.10
N LYS A 51 12.92 7.58 2.11
CA LYS A 51 13.05 8.76 1.23
C LYS A 51 11.80 9.13 0.43
N TYR A 52 10.80 8.25 0.35
CA TYR A 52 9.52 8.46 -0.34
C TYR A 52 8.32 8.61 0.62
N GLY A 53 8.54 8.51 1.93
CA GLY A 53 7.53 8.60 2.98
C GLY A 53 7.29 7.28 3.71
N PRO A 54 6.07 6.99 4.19
CA PRO A 54 5.75 5.74 4.88
C PRO A 54 5.97 4.56 3.95
N TYR A 55 6.66 3.54 4.45
CA TYR A 55 7.01 2.35 3.71
C TYR A 55 6.91 1.10 4.58
N SER A 56 6.14 0.13 4.09
CA SER A 56 5.91 -1.18 4.68
C SER A 56 6.53 -2.25 3.79
N LEU A 57 7.44 -3.04 4.39
CA LEU A 57 8.02 -4.23 3.76
C LEU A 57 6.97 -5.32 3.53
N GLY A 58 6.02 -5.49 4.45
CA GLY A 58 4.94 -6.47 4.32
C GLY A 58 4.07 -6.26 3.08
N LEU A 59 3.82 -5.00 2.69
CA LEU A 59 3.15 -4.66 1.43
C LEU A 59 3.97 -5.04 0.18
N VAL A 60 5.30 -5.15 0.30
CA VAL A 60 6.19 -5.55 -0.80
C VAL A 60 6.44 -7.05 -0.81
N GLU A 61 6.63 -7.67 0.35
CA GLU A 61 6.92 -9.10 0.52
C GLU A 61 5.71 -10.00 0.22
N HIS A 62 4.48 -9.51 0.40
CA HIS A 62 3.24 -10.22 0.00
C HIS A 62 3.13 -10.56 -1.50
N LYS A 63 4.18 -10.29 -2.27
CA LYS A 63 4.36 -10.60 -3.69
C LYS A 63 5.50 -11.56 -3.98
N ILE A 64 6.45 -11.76 -3.06
CA ILE A 64 7.51 -12.76 -3.24
C ILE A 64 6.96 -14.18 -2.98
N ASN A 65 5.90 -14.29 -2.17
CA ASN A 65 5.34 -15.57 -1.71
C ASN A 65 3.97 -15.94 -2.35
N ASN A 66 3.64 -15.44 -3.55
CA ASN A 66 2.43 -15.80 -4.29
C ASN A 66 2.65 -15.83 -5.80
#